data_AF-A0A2P5LZH1-F1
#
_entry.id   AF-A0A2P5LZH1-F1
#
_cell.length_a   1.000
_cell.length_b   1.000
_cell.length_c   1.000
_cell.angle_alpha   90.00
_cell.angle_beta   90.00
_cell.angle_gamma   90.00
#
_symmetry.space_group_name_H-M   'P 1'
#
loop_
_entity.id
_entity.type
_entity.pdbx_description
1 polymer ?
#
loop_
_entity_poly.entity_id
_entity_poly.type
_entity_poly.pdbx_seq_one_letter_code
_entity_poly.pdbx_strand_id
1 'polypeptide(L)'
;MPYISRNRNNQIESLSNTPEHDQSEWLDVSNPEVLAFVLASKQEHHFKDSLSETDLQMSRVVEDLIELLMLKKTFLFTELPGAVQHKLGTRRQLREHMNSLSNLIDDDDIL
;
A
#
# COMPACT_ATOMS: atom_id res chain seq x y z
N MET A 1 23.42 14.53 -5.76
CA MET A 1 23.45 15.89 -5.19
C MET A 1 22.14 16.57 -5.58
N PRO A 2 21.18 16.70 -4.65
CA PRO A 2 19.85 17.21 -4.93
C PRO A 2 19.78 18.74 -4.87
N TYR A 3 18.84 19.30 -5.61
CA TYR A 3 18.31 20.63 -5.37
C TYR A 3 17.20 20.55 -4.34
N ILE A 4 17.09 21.57 -3.50
CA ILE A 4 16.03 21.66 -2.49
C ILE A 4 15.10 22.82 -2.82
N SER A 5 13.83 22.68 -2.47
CA SER A 5 12.89 23.80 -2.38
C SER A 5 12.55 24.04 -0.91
N ARG A 6 12.44 25.31 -0.51
CA ARG A 6 12.07 25.70 0.85
C ARG A 6 10.69 26.35 0.87
N ASN A 7 9.92 26.08 1.92
CA ASN A 7 8.66 26.76 2.17
C ASN A 7 8.87 28.17 2.76
N ARG A 8 7.76 28.90 2.99
CA ARG A 8 7.79 30.27 3.57
C ARG A 8 8.41 30.37 4.96
N ASN A 9 8.55 29.25 5.67
CA ASN A 9 9.19 29.18 6.99
C ASN A 9 10.67 28.76 6.91
N ASN A 10 11.26 28.77 5.71
CA ASN A 10 12.65 28.40 5.42
C ASN A 10 12.98 26.90 5.68
N GLN A 11 11.97 26.04 5.74
CA GLN A 11 12.14 24.59 5.90
C GLN A 11 12.15 23.90 4.53
N ILE A 12 12.93 22.82 4.39
CA ILE A 12 12.94 21.98 3.19
C ILE A 12 11.55 21.38 2.97
N GLU A 13 10.98 21.60 1.80
CA GLU A 13 9.66 21.09 1.38
C GLU A 13 9.80 19.98 0.33
N SER A 14 10.80 20.05 -0.55
CA SER A 14 11.08 19.03 -1.55
C SER A 14 12.57 18.89 -1.88
N LEU A 15 12.95 17.69 -2.37
CA LEU A 15 14.25 17.38 -2.94
C LEU A 15 14.07 16.92 -4.39
N SER A 16 14.85 17.48 -5.32
CA SER A 16 14.77 17.16 -6.76
C SER A 16 16.16 16.98 -7.37
N ASN A 17 16.24 16.23 -8.48
CA ASN A 17 17.50 16.09 -9.23
C ASN A 17 17.73 17.23 -10.23
N THR A 18 16.72 18.07 -10.43
CA THR A 18 16.72 19.23 -11.33
C THR A 18 16.15 20.43 -10.60
N PRO A 19 16.64 21.66 -10.86
CA PRO A 19 16.05 22.85 -10.27
C PRO A 19 14.60 22.97 -10.72
N GLU A 20 13.67 22.92 -9.77
CA GLU A 20 12.22 22.93 -10.05
C GLU A 20 11.67 24.36 -10.07
N HIS A 21 12.33 25.26 -9.33
CA HIS A 21 12.01 26.69 -9.23
C HIS A 21 13.29 27.55 -9.24
N ASP A 22 13.18 28.84 -9.58
CA ASP A 22 14.29 29.80 -9.53
C ASP A 22 14.90 29.95 -8.13
N GLN A 23 14.17 29.56 -7.07
CA GLN A 23 14.62 29.59 -5.68
C GLN A 23 15.22 28.26 -5.21
N SER A 24 15.46 27.32 -6.13
CA SER A 24 16.03 26.01 -5.76
C SER A 24 17.46 26.18 -5.29
N GLU A 25 17.73 25.77 -4.05
CA GLU A 25 19.06 25.83 -3.46
C GLU A 25 19.77 24.49 -3.67
N TRP A 26 21.04 24.53 -4.05
CA TRP A 26 21.85 23.32 -4.14
C TRP A 26 22.43 22.99 -2.77
N LEU A 27 22.19 21.78 -2.27
CA LEU A 27 22.74 21.30 -1.01
C LEU A 27 23.34 19.90 -1.15
N ASP A 28 24.42 19.66 -0.42
CA ASP A 28 25.03 18.34 -0.36
C ASP A 28 24.12 17.34 0.35
N VAL A 29 24.14 16.08 -0.08
CA VAL A 29 23.38 14.99 0.55
C VAL A 29 23.82 14.77 2.00
N SER A 30 25.06 15.12 2.31
CA SER A 30 25.66 15.03 3.65
C SER A 30 25.27 16.21 4.54
N ASN A 31 24.56 17.21 4.02
CA ASN A 31 24.10 18.34 4.82
C ASN A 31 23.09 17.86 5.89
N PRO A 32 23.24 18.29 7.15
CA PRO A 32 22.35 17.86 8.24
C PRO A 32 20.87 18.18 7.99
N GLU A 33 20.54 19.25 7.27
CA GLU A 33 19.14 19.59 6.95
C GLU A 33 18.53 18.60 5.94
N VAL A 34 19.29 18.21 4.92
CA VAL A 34 18.86 17.23 3.91
C VAL A 34 18.71 15.85 4.56
N LEU A 35 19.64 15.46 5.42
CA LEU A 35 19.55 14.22 6.20
C LEU A 35 18.34 14.22 7.13
N ALA A 36 18.07 15.33 7.83
CA ALA A 36 16.91 15.47 8.70
C ALA A 36 15.59 15.38 7.92
N PHE A 37 15.50 16.03 6.75
CA PHE A 37 14.34 15.94 5.87
C PHE A 37 14.08 14.51 5.37
N VAL A 38 15.14 13.81 4.92
CA VAL A 38 15.04 12.41 4.47
C VAL A 38 14.66 11.46 5.62
N LEU A 39 15.15 11.71 6.83
CA LEU A 39 14.79 10.91 8.00
C LEU A 39 13.33 11.14 8.42
N ALA A 40 12.86 12.39 8.39
CA ALA A 40 11.48 12.75 8.71
C ALA A 40 10.50 12.18 7.67
N SER A 41 10.81 12.31 6.38
CA SER A 41 9.98 11.75 5.31
C SER A 41 9.94 10.22 5.38
N LYS A 42 11.06 9.55 5.65
CA LYS A 42 11.08 8.10 5.89
C LYS A 42 10.16 7.67 7.03
N GLN A 43 10.08 8.43 8.12
CA GLN A 43 9.15 8.12 9.21
C GLN A 43 7.70 8.30 8.76
N GLU A 44 7.37 9.38 8.06
CA GLU A 44 6.01 9.60 7.53
C GLU A 44 5.60 8.52 6.51
N HIS A 45 6.51 8.16 5.60
CA HIS A 45 6.32 7.06 4.66
C HIS A 45 6.15 5.73 5.39
N HIS A 46 6.95 5.46 6.42
CA HIS A 46 6.82 4.25 7.23
C HIS A 46 5.42 4.12 7.86
N PHE A 47 4.82 5.21 8.35
CA PHE A 47 3.45 5.16 8.88
C PHE A 47 2.40 4.89 7.79
N LYS A 48 2.53 5.53 6.62
CA LYS A 48 1.62 5.31 5.48
C LYS A 48 1.74 3.88 4.93
N ASP A 49 2.97 3.36 4.84
CA ASP A 49 3.25 2.01 4.36
C ASP A 49 2.75 0.97 5.36
N SER A 50 2.99 1.19 6.67
CA SER A 50 2.50 0.30 7.74
C SER A 50 0.97 0.25 7.79
N LEU A 51 0.30 1.39 7.58
CA LEU A 51 -1.16 1.44 7.50
C LEU A 51 -1.67 0.68 6.28
N SER A 52 -1.06 0.91 5.11
CA SER A 52 -1.43 0.22 3.86
C SER A 52 -1.23 -1.30 3.98
N GLU A 53 -0.17 -1.74 4.64
CA GLU A 53 0.06 -3.15 4.93
C GLU A 53 -1.00 -3.72 5.88
N THR A 54 -1.33 -2.98 6.94
CA THR A 54 -2.37 -3.37 7.89
C THR A 54 -3.74 -3.46 7.21
N ASP A 55 -4.08 -2.51 6.33
CA ASP A 55 -5.32 -2.52 5.55
C ASP A 55 -5.38 -3.72 4.59
N LEU A 56 -4.25 -4.08 3.98
CA LEU A 56 -4.14 -5.26 3.12
C LEU A 56 -4.40 -6.54 3.91
N GLN A 57 -3.80 -6.68 5.10
CA GLN A 57 -4.04 -7.81 5.99
C GLN A 57 -5.50 -7.84 6.47
N MET A 58 -6.07 -6.68 6.82
CA MET A 58 -7.45 -6.55 7.28
C MET A 58 -8.47 -6.95 6.20
N SER A 59 -8.17 -6.66 4.92
CA SER A 59 -9.06 -7.03 3.81
C SER A 59 -9.36 -8.53 3.75
N ARG A 60 -8.38 -9.38 4.10
CA ARG A 60 -8.54 -10.84 4.16
C ARG A 60 -9.39 -11.27 5.36
N VAL A 61 -9.18 -10.65 6.52
CA VAL A 61 -9.96 -10.91 7.73
C VAL A 61 -11.44 -10.57 7.51
N VAL A 62 -11.71 -9.44 6.86
CA VAL A 62 -13.08 -9.03 6.52
C VAL A 62 -13.72 -9.99 5.53
N GLU A 63 -12.98 -10.45 4.53
CA GLU A 63 -13.46 -11.45 3.56
C GLU A 63 -13.86 -12.76 4.26
N ASP A 64 -12.98 -13.31 5.12
CA ASP A 64 -13.27 -14.54 5.88
C ASP A 64 -14.45 -14.35 6.86
N LEU A 65 -14.61 -13.16 7.45
CA LEU A 65 -15.76 -12.83 8.29
C LEU A 65 -17.07 -12.79 7.49
N ILE A 66 -17.06 -12.19 6.30
CA ILE A 66 -18.23 -12.15 5.41
C ILE A 66 -18.63 -13.58 5.03
N GLU A 67 -17.67 -14.44 4.67
CA GLU A 67 -17.92 -15.86 4.38
C GLU A 67 -18.53 -16.59 5.58
N LEU A 68 -17.99 -16.39 6.77
CA LEU A 68 -18.53 -16.98 8.00
C LEU A 68 -19.98 -16.53 8.27
N LEU A 69 -20.28 -15.25 8.08
CA LEU A 69 -21.63 -14.71 8.29
C LEU A 69 -22.63 -15.23 7.24
N MET A 70 -22.19 -15.41 5.99
CA MET A 70 -22.99 -16.05 4.94
C MET A 70 -23.23 -17.54 5.24
N LEU A 71 -22.21 -18.28 5.72
CA LEU A 71 -22.35 -19.67 6.14
C LEU A 71 -23.37 -19.82 7.28
N LYS A 72 -23.36 -18.87 8.23
CA LYS A 72 -24.36 -18.77 9.30
C LYS A 72 -25.73 -18.27 8.83
N LYS A 73 -25.88 -17.95 7.55
CA LYS A 73 -27.09 -17.40 6.93
C LYS A 73 -27.59 -16.12 7.63
N THR A 74 -26.65 -15.29 8.09
CA THR A 74 -26.97 -14.00 8.74
C THR A 74 -27.50 -12.99 7.72
N PHE A 75 -26.98 -13.07 6.49
CA PHE A 75 -27.44 -12.33 5.31
C PHE A 75 -27.17 -13.17 4.06
N LEU A 76 -27.84 -12.83 2.96
CA LEU A 76 -27.58 -13.41 1.64
C LEU A 76 -26.60 -12.54 0.86
N PHE A 77 -25.73 -13.14 0.05
CA PHE A 77 -24.79 -12.40 -0.79
C PHE A 77 -25.46 -11.32 -1.66
N THR A 78 -26.66 -11.63 -2.17
CA THR A 78 -27.47 -10.74 -3.01
C THR A 78 -28.01 -9.51 -2.29
N GLU A 79 -27.98 -9.49 -0.95
CA GLU A 79 -28.40 -8.34 -0.13
C GLU A 79 -27.29 -7.29 0.00
N LEU A 80 -26.04 -7.62 -0.35
CA LEU A 80 -24.95 -6.67 -0.36
C LEU A 80 -25.08 -5.68 -1.53
N PRO A 81 -24.58 -4.44 -1.43
CA PRO A 81 -24.55 -3.51 -2.56
C PRO A 81 -23.81 -4.11 -3.76
N GLY A 82 -24.26 -3.83 -4.99
CA GLY A 82 -23.66 -4.41 -6.20
C GLY A 82 -22.15 -4.19 -6.34
N ALA A 83 -21.64 -3.03 -5.89
CA ALA A 83 -20.21 -2.75 -5.87
C ALA A 83 -19.43 -3.68 -4.91
N VAL A 84 -20.04 -4.06 -3.78
CA VAL A 84 -19.45 -4.98 -2.80
C VAL A 84 -19.48 -6.40 -3.37
N GLN A 85 -20.61 -6.82 -3.96
CA GLN A 85 -20.72 -8.12 -4.62
C GLN A 85 -19.65 -8.30 -5.70
N HIS A 86 -19.46 -7.30 -6.56
CA HIS A 86 -18.46 -7.37 -7.62
C HIS A 86 -17.03 -7.51 -7.04
N LYS A 87 -16.67 -6.68 -6.05
CA LYS A 87 -15.34 -6.73 -5.42
C LYS A 87 -15.07 -8.06 -4.74
N LEU A 88 -16.03 -8.59 -3.96
CA LEU A 88 -15.90 -9.88 -3.30
C LEU A 88 -15.81 -11.03 -4.31
N GLY A 89 -16.63 -11.00 -5.36
CA GLY A 89 -16.60 -12.00 -6.43
C GLY A 89 -15.25 -12.04 -7.15
N THR A 90 -14.71 -10.88 -7.54
CA THR A 90 -13.40 -10.80 -8.19
C THR A 90 -12.27 -11.28 -7.28
N ARG A 91 -12.28 -10.90 -5.99
CA ARG A 91 -11.25 -11.37 -5.04
C ARG A 91 -11.30 -12.88 -4.84
N ARG A 92 -12.50 -13.45 -4.70
CA ARG A 92 -12.68 -14.89 -4.57
C ARG A 92 -12.16 -15.65 -5.78
N GLN A 93 -12.48 -15.20 -7.00
CA GLN A 93 -11.97 -15.80 -8.24
C GLN A 93 -10.44 -15.76 -8.31
N LEU A 94 -9.83 -14.62 -7.99
CA LEU A 94 -8.37 -14.49 -7.97
C LEU A 94 -7.72 -15.45 -6.96
N ARG A 95 -8.34 -15.63 -5.79
CA ARG A 95 -7.87 -16.57 -4.75
C ARG A 95 -8.00 -18.02 -5.20
N GLU A 96 -9.12 -18.40 -5.80
CA GLU A 96 -9.34 -19.75 -6.34
C GLU A 96 -8.32 -20.07 -7.45
N HIS A 97 -8.05 -19.11 -8.34
CA HIS A 97 -7.04 -19.26 -9.39
C HIS A 97 -5.62 -19.40 -8.81
N MET A 98 -5.25 -18.58 -7.83
CA MET A 98 -3.92 -18.66 -7.20
C MET A 98 -3.73 -19.98 -6.44
N ASN A 99 -4.74 -20.44 -5.70
CA ASN A 99 -4.70 -21.73 -5.02
C ASN A 99 -4.59 -22.88 -6.03
N SER A 100 -5.32 -22.81 -7.15
CA SER A 100 -5.21 -23.82 -8.21
C SER A 100 -3.82 -23.86 -8.82
N LEU A 101 -3.18 -22.72 -9.05
CA LEU A 101 -1.79 -22.66 -9.55
C LEU A 101 -0.80 -23.22 -8.52
N SER A 102 -1.01 -22.92 -7.22
CA SER A 102 -0.16 -23.45 -6.15
C SER A 102 -0.25 -24.98 -6.06
N ASN A 103 -1.47 -25.55 -6.19
CA ASN A 103 -1.66 -26.99 -6.16
C ASN A 103 -1.01 -27.70 -7.36
N LEU A 104 -1.03 -27.06 -8.55
CA LEU A 104 -0.39 -27.62 -9.74
C LEU A 104 1.15 -27.68 -9.64
N ILE A 105 1.76 -26.78 -8.87
CA ILE A 105 3.21 -26.77 -8.65
C ILE A 105 3.63 -27.82 -7.62
N ASP A 106 2.78 -28.08 -6.62
CA ASP A 106 3.05 -29.05 -5.54
C ASP A 106 2.88 -30.52 -6.00
N ASP A 107 2.07 -30.75 -7.05
CA ASP A 107 1.84 -32.09 -7.62
C ASP A 107 3.00 -32.59 -8.53
N ASP A 108 3.91 -31.71 -8.96
CA ASP A 108 5.05 -32.04 -9.84
C ASP A 108 6.32 -32.52 -9.08
N ASP A 109 6.32 -32.52 -7.74
CA ASP A 109 7.45 -32.94 -6.89
C ASP A 109 7.28 -34.34 -6.25
N ILE A 110 6.34 -35.16 -6.74
CA ILE A 110 6.17 -36.57 -6.32
C ILE A 110 6.33 -37.51 -7.52
N LEU A 111 7.57 -37.71 -7.99
CA LEU A 111 7.96 -38.88 -8.81
C LEU A 111 9.39 -39.36 -8.47
#